data_AF-A0A538BNS6-F1
#
_entry.id   AF-A0A538BNS6-F1
#
_cell.length_a   1.000
_cell.length_b   1.000
_cell.length_c   1.000
_cell.angle_alpha   90.00
_cell.angle_beta   90.00
_cell.angle_gamma   90.00
#
_symmetry.space_group_name_H-M   'P 1'
#
loop_
_entity.id
_entity.type
_entity.pdbx_description
1 polymer ?
#
loop_
_entity_poly.entity_id
_entity_poly.type
_entity_poly.pdbx_seq_one_letter_code
_entity_poly.pdbx_strand_id
1 'polypeptide(L)'
;MRGRFLALGLAVLALVVGLITVSYARARSAAAIRSPVTIHVIEHPNTDAVIDTGVPGDTTGDLLTFHNPIFNATNSTRAGRDQGDCIRISPRLGTWECRWLTQIQGQGSIMVEGAFNDSKSRPFRLSGDLFS
;
A
#
# COMPACT_ATOMS: atom_id res chain seq x y z
N MET A 1 -24.77 56.87 -3.99
CA MET A 1 -24.90 55.71 -4.91
C MET A 1 -23.54 55.10 -5.28
N ARG A 2 -22.56 55.85 -5.80
CA ARG A 2 -21.22 55.34 -6.19
C ARG A 2 -20.46 54.53 -5.11
N GLY A 3 -20.49 54.95 -3.84
CA GLY A 3 -19.79 54.23 -2.76
C GLY A 3 -20.35 52.85 -2.41
N ARG A 4 -21.66 52.63 -2.60
CA ARG A 4 -22.30 51.33 -2.38
C ARG A 4 -21.94 50.32 -3.47
N PHE A 5 -21.84 50.79 -4.73
CA PHE A 5 -21.41 49.94 -5.85
C PHE A 5 -19.93 49.55 -5.74
N LEU A 6 -19.05 50.43 -5.24
CA LEU A 6 -17.66 50.08 -4.94
C LEU A 6 -17.55 49.03 -3.82
N ALA A 7 -18.30 49.18 -2.74
CA ALA A 7 -18.27 48.25 -1.61
C ALA A 7 -18.78 46.84 -1.99
N LEU A 8 -19.87 46.77 -2.78
CA LEU A 8 -20.36 45.50 -3.33
C LEU A 8 -19.35 44.88 -4.31
N GLY A 9 -18.71 45.69 -5.16
CA GLY A 9 -17.67 45.20 -6.08
C GLY A 9 -16.46 44.59 -5.35
N LEU A 10 -16.01 45.22 -4.27
CA LEU A 10 -14.90 44.71 -3.45
C LEU A 10 -15.28 43.44 -2.68
N ALA A 11 -16.50 43.34 -2.16
CA ALA A 11 -16.99 42.15 -1.47
C ALA A 11 -17.11 40.94 -2.40
N VAL A 12 -17.60 41.16 -3.63
CA VAL A 12 -17.68 40.11 -4.66
C VAL A 12 -16.28 39.67 -5.09
N LEU A 13 -15.35 40.61 -5.29
CA LEU A 13 -13.96 40.28 -5.63
C LEU A 13 -13.28 39.46 -4.53
N ALA A 14 -13.46 39.84 -3.26
CA ALA A 14 -12.92 39.10 -2.12
C ALA A 14 -13.50 37.67 -2.03
N LEU A 15 -14.79 37.50 -2.29
CA LEU A 15 -15.44 36.19 -2.30
C LEU A 15 -14.92 35.30 -3.45
N VAL A 16 -14.75 35.87 -4.65
CA VAL A 16 -14.21 35.15 -5.81
C VAL A 16 -12.76 34.74 -5.55
N VAL A 17 -11.92 35.63 -5.02
CA VAL A 17 -10.53 35.31 -4.64
C VAL A 17 -10.49 34.25 -3.53
N GLY A 18 -11.38 34.34 -2.54
CA GLY A 18 -11.53 33.34 -1.47
C GLY A 18 -11.89 31.95 -2.00
N LEU A 19 -12.85 31.87 -2.92
CA LEU A 19 -13.27 30.60 -3.54
C LEU A 19 -12.16 30.00 -4.43
N ILE A 20 -11.43 30.84 -5.17
CA ILE A 20 -10.30 30.42 -6.00
C ILE A 20 -9.17 29.86 -5.12
N THR A 21 -8.79 30.56 -4.04
CA THR A 21 -7.72 30.11 -3.13
C THR A 21 -8.06 28.80 -2.41
N VAL A 22 -9.31 28.61 -1.97
CA VAL A 22 -9.77 27.34 -1.38
C VAL A 22 -9.74 26.19 -2.37
N SER A 23 -10.07 26.45 -3.65
CA SER A 23 -10.02 25.44 -4.73
C SER A 23 -8.59 25.00 -5.04
N TYR A 24 -7.65 25.94 -5.11
CA TYR A 24 -6.22 25.62 -5.31
C TYR A 24 -5.59 24.91 -4.10
N ALA A 25 -6.05 25.18 -2.88
CA ALA A 25 -5.57 24.50 -1.68
C ALA A 25 -5.99 23.03 -1.64
N ARG A 26 -7.22 22.69 -2.05
CA ARG A 26 -7.70 21.30 -2.14
C ARG A 26 -7.06 20.48 -3.26
N ALA A 27 -6.70 21.11 -4.37
CA ALA A 27 -6.01 20.43 -5.46
C ALA A 27 -4.57 20.00 -5.11
N ARG A 28 -3.99 20.56 -4.03
CA ARG A 28 -2.61 20.28 -3.60
C ARG A 28 -2.49 19.07 -2.65
N SER A 29 -3.62 18.52 -2.20
CA SER A 29 -3.68 17.41 -1.23
C SER A 29 -3.34 16.04 -1.82
N ALA A 30 -3.37 15.90 -3.15
CA ALA A 30 -2.89 14.71 -3.85
C ALA A 30 -1.62 15.09 -4.62
N ALA A 31 -0.48 15.13 -3.95
CA ALA A 31 0.79 15.18 -4.65
C ALA A 31 0.92 13.88 -5.46
N ALA A 32 0.61 13.93 -6.76
CA ALA A 32 0.80 12.80 -7.65
C ALA A 32 2.26 12.32 -7.52
N ILE A 33 2.47 11.01 -7.36
CA ILE A 33 3.80 10.42 -7.38
C ILE A 33 4.36 10.63 -8.79
N ARG A 34 5.25 11.62 -8.95
CA ARG A 34 5.84 12.00 -10.26
C ARG A 34 7.10 11.19 -10.60
N SER A 35 7.64 10.47 -9.62
CA SER A 35 8.87 9.68 -9.71
C SER A 35 8.75 8.43 -8.84
N PRO A 36 9.43 7.32 -9.17
CA PRO A 36 9.43 6.13 -8.32
C PRO A 36 9.83 6.46 -6.87
N VAL A 37 9.10 5.90 -5.91
CA VAL A 37 9.41 5.98 -4.49
C VAL A 37 9.81 4.60 -4.01
N THR A 38 10.93 4.51 -3.30
CA THR A 38 11.37 3.28 -2.65
C THR A 38 11.01 3.32 -1.17
N ILE A 39 10.28 2.30 -0.72
CA ILE A 39 9.93 2.10 0.69
C ILE A 39 10.67 0.86 1.17
N HIS A 40 11.53 1.03 2.18
CA HIS A 40 12.24 -0.08 2.81
C HIS A 40 11.56 -0.45 4.13
N VAL A 41 11.11 -1.69 4.22
CA VAL A 41 10.51 -2.28 5.43
C VAL A 41 11.14 -3.64 5.71
N ILE A 42 11.03 -4.08 6.95
CA ILE A 42 11.51 -5.38 7.42
C ILE A 42 10.32 -6.13 8.01
N GLU A 43 9.95 -7.25 7.41
CA GLU A 43 8.92 -8.16 7.92
C GLU A 43 9.50 -9.07 9.02
N HIS A 44 8.71 -9.37 10.05
CA HIS A 44 9.00 -10.44 11.02
C HIS A 44 8.01 -11.60 10.83
N PRO A 45 8.38 -12.68 10.11
CA PRO A 45 7.46 -13.75 9.70
C PRO A 45 7.14 -14.72 10.85
N ASN A 46 6.34 -14.25 11.80
CA ASN A 46 6.07 -14.96 13.05
C ASN A 46 4.81 -15.84 12.98
N THR A 47 3.99 -15.67 11.94
CA THR A 47 2.64 -16.27 11.84
C THR A 47 2.46 -17.16 10.62
N ASP A 48 3.52 -17.33 9.83
CA ASP A 48 3.54 -18.15 8.64
C ASP A 48 3.13 -19.58 8.97
N ALA A 49 2.07 -20.04 8.31
CA ALA A 49 1.55 -21.38 8.47
C ALA A 49 1.22 -21.98 7.11
N VAL A 50 1.84 -23.12 6.80
CA VAL A 50 1.46 -23.97 5.66
C VAL A 50 0.34 -24.89 6.10
N ILE A 51 -0.72 -24.90 5.31
CA ILE A 51 -1.92 -25.71 5.49
C ILE A 51 -1.94 -26.73 4.35
N ASP A 52 -1.85 -28.01 4.72
CA ASP A 52 -2.03 -29.11 3.79
C ASP A 52 -3.50 -29.12 3.33
N THR A 53 -3.75 -28.78 2.07
CA THR A 53 -5.11 -28.68 1.51
C THR A 53 -5.63 -30.01 0.99
N GLY A 54 -4.73 -30.99 0.84
CA GLY A 54 -5.03 -32.32 0.33
C GLY A 54 -4.41 -33.41 1.20
N VAL A 55 -3.49 -34.18 0.62
CA VAL A 55 -2.77 -35.22 1.36
C VAL A 55 -1.69 -34.58 2.23
N PRO A 56 -1.36 -35.16 3.40
CA PRO A 56 -0.31 -34.61 4.25
C PRO A 56 1.04 -34.50 3.55
N GLY A 57 1.76 -33.40 3.82
CA GLY A 57 3.06 -33.09 3.25
C GLY A 57 3.01 -32.04 2.13
N ASP A 58 4.19 -31.67 1.62
CA ASP A 58 4.34 -30.60 0.62
C ASP A 58 3.78 -31.00 -0.76
N THR A 59 2.60 -30.48 -1.09
CA THR A 59 1.84 -30.79 -2.30
C THR A 59 1.36 -29.56 -3.05
N THR A 60 1.13 -29.72 -4.36
CA THR A 60 0.53 -28.65 -5.17
C THR A 60 -0.87 -28.33 -4.65
N GLY A 61 -1.13 -27.04 -4.42
CA GLY A 61 -2.38 -26.53 -3.87
C GLY A 61 -2.29 -26.12 -2.40
N ASP A 62 -1.25 -26.54 -1.67
CA ASP A 62 -1.08 -26.16 -0.26
C ASP A 62 -1.03 -24.66 -0.07
N LEU A 63 -1.60 -24.22 1.05
CA LEU A 63 -1.84 -22.82 1.32
C LEU A 63 -0.91 -22.35 2.41
N LEU A 64 -0.04 -21.39 2.11
CA LEU A 64 0.67 -20.62 3.11
C LEU A 64 -0.15 -19.39 3.45
N THR A 65 -0.50 -19.19 4.71
CA THR A 65 -1.17 -17.97 5.19
C THR A 65 -0.30 -17.25 6.21
N PHE A 66 -0.39 -15.92 6.25
CA PHE A 66 0.42 -15.09 7.14
C PHE A 66 -0.25 -13.75 7.48
N HIS A 67 0.14 -13.17 8.61
CA HIS A 67 -0.22 -11.82 9.04
C HIS A 67 0.86 -11.20 9.95
N ASN A 68 1.94 -10.70 9.36
CA ASN A 68 3.15 -10.37 10.11
C ASN A 68 3.27 -8.87 10.42
N PRO A 69 3.91 -8.50 11.53
CA PRO A 69 4.29 -7.11 11.75
C PRO A 69 5.44 -6.72 10.82
N ILE A 70 5.38 -5.50 10.28
CA ILE A 70 6.47 -4.91 9.51
C ILE A 70 7.08 -3.74 10.30
N PHE A 71 8.39 -3.61 10.19
CA PHE A 71 9.22 -2.62 10.85
C PHE A 71 9.86 -1.68 9.83
N ASN A 72 10.31 -0.52 10.32
CA ASN A 72 11.09 0.42 9.53
C ASN A 72 12.43 -0.20 9.04
N ALA A 73 13.11 0.50 8.14
CA ALA A 73 14.38 0.05 7.55
C ALA A 73 15.51 -0.23 8.57
N THR A 74 15.43 0.36 9.77
CA THR A 74 16.41 0.14 10.86
C THR A 74 15.97 -0.98 11.82
N ASN A 75 14.88 -1.67 11.52
CA ASN A 75 14.29 -2.73 12.34
C ASN A 75 13.96 -2.33 13.79
N SER A 76 13.72 -1.04 14.04
CA SER A 76 13.64 -0.49 15.40
C SER A 76 12.22 -0.12 15.81
N THR A 77 11.34 0.18 14.85
CA THR A 77 9.97 0.64 15.13
C THR A 77 9.00 -0.05 14.19
N ARG A 78 7.88 -0.54 14.74
CA ARG A 78 6.81 -1.12 13.94
C ARG A 78 6.22 -0.04 13.03
N ALA A 79 6.26 -0.28 11.72
CA ALA A 79 5.72 0.60 10.70
C ALA A 79 4.33 0.17 10.21
N GLY A 80 3.92 -1.07 10.52
CA GLY A 80 2.58 -1.56 10.21
C GLY A 80 2.44 -3.09 10.30
N ARG A 81 1.76 -3.67 9.31
CA ARG A 81 1.62 -5.13 9.15
C ARG A 81 1.44 -5.51 7.69
N ASP A 82 1.73 -6.74 7.35
CA ASP A 82 1.20 -7.39 6.16
C ASP A 82 0.21 -8.50 6.53
N GLN A 83 -0.51 -8.97 5.53
CA GLN A 83 -1.36 -10.16 5.61
C GLN A 83 -1.69 -10.67 4.22
N GLY A 84 -1.68 -11.98 4.04
CA GLY A 84 -1.97 -12.58 2.75
C GLY A 84 -1.86 -14.09 2.72
N ASP A 85 -1.75 -14.59 1.49
CA ASP A 85 -1.71 -16.01 1.19
C ASP A 85 -0.79 -16.31 0.01
N CYS A 86 -0.27 -17.53 -0.02
CA CYS A 86 0.39 -18.12 -1.18
C CYS A 86 -0.12 -19.53 -1.44
N ILE A 87 -0.30 -19.87 -2.71
CA ILE A 87 -0.68 -21.22 -3.14
C ILE A 87 0.55 -21.93 -3.71
N ARG A 88 0.81 -23.15 -3.24
CA ARG A 88 1.92 -24.00 -3.71
C ARG A 88 1.66 -24.42 -5.15
N ILE A 89 2.52 -23.99 -6.07
CA ILE A 89 2.40 -24.32 -7.49
C ILE A 89 3.19 -25.59 -7.82
N SER A 90 4.44 -25.68 -7.32
CA SER A 90 5.30 -26.84 -7.58
C SER A 90 6.18 -27.14 -6.36
N PRO A 91 5.85 -28.18 -5.58
CA PRO A 91 6.68 -28.70 -4.49
C PRO A 91 8.12 -28.96 -4.91
N ARG A 92 8.28 -29.68 -6.04
CA ARG A 92 9.60 -30.06 -6.56
C ARG A 92 10.49 -28.85 -6.90
N LEU A 93 9.89 -27.75 -7.34
CA LEU A 93 10.63 -26.53 -7.71
C LEU A 93 10.65 -25.49 -6.59
N GLY A 94 9.94 -25.75 -5.49
CA GLY A 94 9.79 -24.82 -4.37
C GLY A 94 9.09 -23.52 -4.76
N THR A 95 8.07 -23.55 -5.63
CA THR A 95 7.41 -22.34 -6.17
C THR A 95 6.01 -22.14 -5.64
N TRP A 96 5.69 -20.89 -5.34
CA TRP A 96 4.37 -20.43 -4.91
C TRP A 96 3.90 -19.25 -5.77
N GLU A 97 2.59 -19.05 -5.85
CA GLU A 97 1.98 -17.81 -6.31
C GLU A 97 1.37 -17.12 -5.09
N CYS A 98 1.75 -15.87 -4.84
CA CYS A 98 1.44 -15.16 -3.61
C CYS A 98 0.66 -13.87 -3.89
N ARG A 99 -0.20 -13.51 -2.94
CA ARG A 99 -0.82 -12.18 -2.86
C ARG A 99 -0.93 -11.71 -1.41
N TRP A 100 -0.64 -10.45 -1.15
CA TRP A 100 -0.80 -9.89 0.18
C TRP A 100 -0.94 -8.38 0.17
N LEU A 101 -1.49 -7.87 1.27
CA LEU A 101 -1.54 -6.45 1.56
C LEU A 101 -0.45 -6.09 2.56
N THR A 102 0.40 -5.13 2.22
CA THR A 102 1.30 -4.44 3.16
C THR A 102 0.65 -3.13 3.57
N GLN A 103 0.31 -2.99 4.85
CA GLN A 103 -0.34 -1.82 5.41
C GLN A 103 0.66 -0.97 6.19
N ILE A 104 0.82 0.28 5.77
CA ILE A 104 1.70 1.26 6.41
C ILE A 104 0.84 2.18 7.28
N GLN A 105 1.18 2.26 8.57
CA GLN A 105 0.39 3.03 9.55
C GLN A 105 0.26 4.50 9.13
N GLY A 106 -0.99 4.95 8.98
CA GLY A 106 -1.32 6.32 8.61
C GLY A 106 -0.98 6.71 7.16
N GLN A 107 -0.54 5.77 6.32
CA GLN A 107 -0.13 6.05 4.93
C GLN A 107 -0.91 5.26 3.87
N GLY A 108 -1.58 4.17 4.26
CA GLY A 108 -2.40 3.36 3.37
C GLY A 108 -1.91 1.92 3.25
N SER A 109 -2.26 1.25 2.14
CA SER A 109 -1.91 -0.15 1.88
C SER A 109 -1.33 -0.32 0.47
N ILE A 110 -0.49 -1.33 0.29
CA ILE A 110 0.11 -1.75 -0.96
C ILE A 110 -0.32 -3.19 -1.20
N MET A 111 -0.90 -3.51 -2.36
CA MET A 111 -1.13 -4.90 -2.77
C MET A 111 0.12 -5.42 -3.50
N VAL A 112 0.51 -6.64 -3.18
CA VAL A 112 1.65 -7.29 -3.81
C VAL A 112 1.17 -8.63 -4.35
N GLU A 113 1.53 -8.93 -5.58
CA GLU A 113 1.21 -10.20 -6.23
C GLU A 113 2.44 -10.72 -6.99
N GLY A 114 2.65 -12.03 -6.95
CA GLY A 114 3.64 -12.68 -7.80
C GLY A 114 4.20 -13.98 -7.27
N ALA A 115 5.14 -14.52 -8.06
CA ALA A 115 5.79 -15.78 -7.77
C ALA A 115 6.85 -15.67 -6.66
N PHE A 116 6.75 -16.55 -5.66
CA PHE A 116 7.76 -16.75 -4.61
C PHE A 116 8.48 -18.09 -4.83
N ASN A 117 9.75 -18.16 -4.40
CA ASN A 117 10.53 -19.39 -4.45
C ASN A 117 11.32 -19.61 -3.16
N ASP A 118 11.22 -20.82 -2.60
CA ASP A 118 11.84 -21.20 -1.31
C ASP A 118 13.34 -20.91 -1.25
N SER A 119 14.03 -21.02 -2.39
CA SER A 119 15.49 -20.95 -2.47
C SER A 119 16.02 -19.72 -3.21
N LYS A 120 15.15 -18.89 -3.77
CA LYS A 120 15.55 -17.77 -4.65
C LYS A 120 14.69 -16.55 -4.40
N SER A 121 15.33 -15.47 -3.94
CA SER A 121 14.69 -14.15 -3.90
C SER A 121 14.47 -13.63 -5.33
N ARG A 122 13.24 -13.20 -5.61
CA ARG A 122 12.88 -12.44 -6.83
C ARG A 122 12.02 -11.25 -6.42
N PRO A 123 12.12 -10.11 -7.14
CA PRO A 123 11.21 -9.00 -6.93
C PRO A 123 9.78 -9.38 -7.33
N PHE A 124 8.82 -9.07 -6.48
CA PHE A 124 7.38 -9.23 -6.74
C PHE A 124 6.84 -8.05 -7.55
N ARG A 125 5.66 -8.22 -8.16
CA ARG A 125 4.94 -7.12 -8.80
C ARG A 125 4.05 -6.43 -7.78
N LEU A 126 4.03 -5.11 -7.84
CA LEU A 126 3.16 -4.28 -7.01
C LEU A 126 1.91 -3.92 -7.82
N SER A 127 0.74 -4.13 -7.23
CA SER A 127 -0.53 -3.58 -7.69
C SER A 127 -1.03 -2.65 -6.58
N GLY A 128 -1.55 -1.46 -6.88
CA GLY A 128 -1.90 -0.56 -5.77
C GLY A 128 -2.81 0.60 -6.15
N ASP A 129 -3.76 0.85 -5.25
CA ASP A 129 -4.55 2.07 -5.13
C ASP A 129 -4.17 2.75 -3.80
N LEU A 130 -3.53 3.91 -3.87
CA LEU A 130 -3.29 4.76 -2.70
C LEU A 130 -4.57 5.53 -2.39
N PHE A 131 -5.44 4.98 -1.53
CA PHE A 131 -6.54 5.75 -0.97
C PHE A 131 -6.01 6.62 0.18
N SER A 132 -5.93 7.93 -0.08
CA SER A 132 -5.70 9.00 0.91
C SER A 132 -6.83 9.10 1.93
#